data_AF-A0ABD5IR56-F1
#
_entry.id   AF-A0ABD5IR56-F1
#
_cell.length_a   1.000
_cell.length_b   1.000
_cell.length_c   1.000
_cell.angle_alpha   90.00
_cell.angle_beta   90.00
_cell.angle_gamma   90.00
#
_symmetry.space_group_name_H-M   'P 1'
#
loop_
_entity.id
_entity.type
_entity.pdbx_description
1 polymer ?
#
loop_
_entity_poly.entity_id
_entity_poly.type
_entity_poly.pdbx_seq_one_letter_code
_entity_poly.pdbx_strand_id
1 'polypeptide(L)'
;MKFIIKLFPENTIKSQSVRLRFIKILSTNIRNVMKQYDETLAVVRHWDHIEVRAKDENQRPIIADALTRIPGIHHILEVEDRAYTD
;
A
#
# COMPACT_ATOMS: atom_id res chain seq x y z
N MET A 1 -10.94 4.86 -4.39
CA MET A 1 -9.58 4.89 -4.97
C MET A 1 -8.78 3.64 -4.57
N LYS A 2 -7.78 3.28 -5.39
CA LYS A 2 -6.89 2.14 -5.13
C LYS A 2 -5.44 2.53 -5.36
N PHE A 3 -4.59 2.18 -4.40
CA PHE A 3 -3.15 2.31 -4.51
C PHE A 3 -2.47 0.94 -4.47
N ILE A 4 -1.52 0.74 -5.36
CA ILE A 4 -0.61 -0.40 -5.36
C ILE A 4 0.76 0.08 -4.90
N ILE A 5 1.19 -0.45 -3.76
CA ILE A 5 2.46 -0.14 -3.12
C ILE A 5 3.44 -1.24 -3.50
N LYS A 6 4.44 -0.89 -4.32
CA LYS A 6 5.55 -1.79 -4.66
C LYS A 6 6.66 -1.67 -3.62
N LEU A 7 7.17 -2.84 -3.24
CA LEU A 7 8.27 -3.00 -2.29
C LEU A 7 9.61 -2.92 -3.02
N PHE A 8 10.67 -2.59 -2.30
CA PHE A 8 12.03 -2.66 -2.86
C PHE A 8 12.36 -4.10 -3.30
N PRO A 9 13.00 -4.30 -4.48
CA PRO A 9 13.38 -5.63 -4.96
C PRO A 9 14.23 -6.41 -3.94
N GLU A 10 15.05 -5.71 -3.18
CA GLU A 10 15.88 -6.26 -2.10
C GLU A 10 15.08 -6.94 -0.98
N ASN A 11 13.83 -6.49 -0.74
CA ASN A 11 12.92 -7.10 0.23
C ASN A 11 12.19 -8.32 -0.35
N THR A 12 11.96 -8.33 -1.67
CA THR A 12 11.29 -9.43 -2.38
C THR A 12 12.20 -10.66 -2.53
N ILE A 13 13.50 -10.43 -2.73
CA ILE A 13 14.54 -11.47 -2.92
C ILE A 13 14.97 -12.13 -1.58
N LYS A 14 14.49 -11.65 -0.43
CA LYS A 14 14.76 -12.28 0.88
C LYS A 14 14.10 -13.67 0.99
N SER A 15 14.59 -14.45 1.95
CA SER A 15 13.94 -15.71 2.35
C SER A 15 12.48 -15.48 2.75
N GLN A 16 11.64 -16.51 2.60
CA GLN A 16 10.21 -16.41 2.83
C GLN A 16 9.86 -15.88 4.23
N SER A 17 10.55 -16.35 5.27
CA SER A 17 10.31 -15.90 6.65
C SER A 17 10.61 -14.42 6.86
N VAL A 18 11.72 -13.94 6.29
CA VAL A 18 12.12 -12.52 6.35
C VAL A 18 11.14 -11.65 5.56
N ARG A 19 10.78 -12.07 4.34
CA ARG A 19 9.82 -11.35 3.50
C ARG A 19 8.46 -11.24 4.17
N LEU A 20 7.92 -12.32 4.73
CA LEU A 20 6.64 -12.31 5.46
C LEU A 20 6.67 -11.37 6.67
N ARG A 21 7.77 -11.39 7.44
CA ARG A 21 7.95 -10.47 8.58
C ARG A 21 8.00 -9.02 8.11
N PHE A 22 8.74 -8.73 7.05
CA PHE A 22 8.84 -7.39 6.49
C PHE A 22 7.47 -6.86 6.01
N ILE A 23 6.75 -7.64 5.20
CA ILE A 23 5.41 -7.29 4.70
C ILE A 23 4.46 -7.06 5.87
N LYS A 24 4.51 -7.92 6.91
CA LYS A 24 3.69 -7.74 8.12
C LYS A 24 3.98 -6.39 8.79
N ILE A 25 5.25 -6.06 9.03
CA ILE A 25 5.63 -4.79 9.67
C ILE A 25 5.19 -3.60 8.82
N LEU A 26 5.50 -3.61 7.53
CA LEU A 26 5.14 -2.50 6.63
C LEU A 26 3.62 -2.32 6.52
N SER A 27 2.85 -3.40 6.40
CA SER A 27 1.39 -3.33 6.35
C SER A 27 0.78 -2.75 7.64
N THR A 28 1.37 -3.06 8.80
CA THR A 28 0.94 -2.49 10.08
C THR A 28 1.31 -1.00 10.16
N ASN A 29 2.52 -0.62 9.71
CA ASN A 29 2.94 0.78 9.68
C ASN A 29 2.02 1.61 8.77
N ILE A 30 1.72 1.12 7.57
CA ILE A 30 0.75 1.75 6.66
C ILE A 30 -0.59 1.93 7.36
N ARG A 31 -1.14 0.88 7.98
CA ARG A 31 -2.41 0.98 8.69
C ARG A 31 -2.38 2.03 9.81
N ASN A 32 -1.32 2.07 10.59
CA ASN A 32 -1.19 3.02 11.69
C ASN A 32 -1.14 4.47 11.21
N VAL A 33 -0.38 4.75 10.13
CA VAL A 33 -0.33 6.08 9.51
C VAL A 33 -1.65 6.44 8.84
N MET A 34 -2.33 5.48 8.22
CA MET A 34 -3.58 5.72 7.52
C MET A 34 -4.79 5.93 8.43
N LYS A 35 -4.77 5.35 9.65
CA LYS A 35 -5.88 5.44 10.62
C LYS A 35 -6.27 6.87 10.98
N GLN A 36 -5.33 7.83 10.91
CA GLN A 36 -5.61 9.24 11.18
C GLN A 36 -6.40 9.95 10.07
N TYR A 37 -6.45 9.38 8.86
CA TYR A 37 -7.12 9.96 7.70
C TYR A 37 -8.44 9.26 7.40
N ASP A 38 -8.42 7.91 7.37
CA ASP A 38 -9.60 7.09 7.07
C ASP A 38 -9.57 5.81 7.91
N GLU A 39 -10.49 5.69 8.87
CA GLU A 39 -10.62 4.49 9.71
C GLU A 39 -11.23 3.30 8.95
N THR A 40 -11.88 3.55 7.80
CA THR A 40 -12.48 2.51 6.94
C THR A 40 -11.54 1.99 5.86
N LEU A 41 -10.30 2.49 5.82
CA LEU A 41 -9.30 2.14 4.82
C LEU A 41 -8.89 0.66 4.93
N ALA A 42 -8.92 -0.03 3.79
CA ALA A 42 -8.55 -1.42 3.69
C ALA A 42 -7.10 -1.56 3.19
N VAL A 43 -6.26 -2.24 3.98
CA VAL A 43 -4.89 -2.61 3.60
C VAL A 43 -4.84 -4.12 3.34
N VAL A 44 -4.67 -4.49 2.08
CA VAL A 44 -4.57 -5.89 1.61
C VAL A 44 -3.11 -6.20 1.30
N ARG A 45 -2.64 -7.37 1.73
CA ARG A 45 -1.25 -7.79 1.55
C ARG A 45 -1.21 -8.86 0.49
N HIS A 46 -0.42 -8.63 -0.55
CA HIS A 46 -0.11 -9.62 -1.58
C HIS A 46 1.33 -10.10 -1.42
N TRP A 47 1.73 -11.07 -2.22
CA TRP A 47 3.05 -11.71 -2.10
C TRP A 47 4.20 -10.79 -2.55
N ASP A 48 3.92 -9.86 -3.47
CA ASP A 48 4.87 -8.93 -4.09
C ASP A 48 4.52 -7.44 -3.89
N HIS A 49 3.28 -7.13 -3.51
CA HIS A 49 2.81 -5.76 -3.31
C HIS A 49 1.82 -5.63 -2.15
N ILE A 50 1.57 -4.40 -1.72
CA ILE A 50 0.51 -4.07 -0.77
C ILE A 50 -0.51 -3.21 -1.48
N GLU A 51 -1.79 -3.49 -1.26
CA GLU A 51 -2.88 -2.72 -1.84
C GLU A 51 -3.58 -1.92 -0.75
N VAL A 52 -3.80 -0.64 -1.02
CA VAL A 52 -4.53 0.28 -0.14
C VAL A 52 -5.78 0.76 -0.86
N ARG A 53 -6.94 0.48 -0.27
CA ARG A 53 -8.25 0.92 -0.78
C ARG A 53 -8.86 1.92 0.19
N ALA A 54 -9.14 3.12 -0.33
CA ALA A 54 -9.88 4.15 0.40
C ALA A 54 -11.19 4.45 -0.31
N LYS A 55 -12.23 4.74 0.46
CA LYS A 55 -13.57 5.04 -0.06
C LYS A 55 -13.73 6.49 -0.50
N ASP A 56 -13.13 7.42 0.23
CA ASP A 56 -13.28 8.85 0.00
C ASP A 56 -12.25 9.38 -1.01
N GLU A 57 -12.70 9.74 -2.22
CA GLU A 57 -11.85 10.30 -3.28
C GLU A 57 -11.21 11.65 -2.94
N ASN A 58 -11.81 12.43 -2.03
CA ASN A 58 -11.29 13.75 -1.69
C ASN A 58 -9.97 13.69 -0.90
N GLN A 59 -9.71 12.56 -0.23
CA GLN A 59 -8.49 12.34 0.54
C GLN A 59 -7.31 11.82 -0.30
N ARG A 60 -7.50 11.65 -1.61
CA ARG A 60 -6.49 11.15 -2.56
C ARG A 60 -5.11 11.82 -2.39
N PRO A 61 -4.97 13.16 -2.47
CA PRO A 61 -3.66 13.81 -2.38
C PRO A 61 -3.03 13.65 -0.99
N ILE A 62 -3.84 13.64 0.07
CA ILE A 62 -3.39 13.51 1.45
C ILE A 62 -2.86 12.10 1.70
N ILE A 63 -3.58 11.07 1.25
CA ILE A 63 -3.17 9.67 1.37
C ILE A 63 -1.90 9.41 0.57
N ALA A 64 -1.83 9.91 -0.67
CA ALA A 64 -0.64 9.78 -1.51
C ALA A 64 0.58 10.41 -0.82
N ASP A 65 0.47 11.64 -0.30
CA ASP A 65 1.56 12.31 0.41
C ASP A 65 1.96 11.53 1.68
N ALA A 66 0.99 11.09 2.49
CA ALA A 66 1.24 10.31 3.69
C ALA A 66 1.97 8.99 3.41
N LEU A 67 1.66 8.32 2.28
CA LEU A 67 2.35 7.10 1.87
C LEU A 67 3.82 7.34 1.51
N THR A 68 4.18 8.49 0.92
CA THR A 68 5.58 8.80 0.59
C THR A 68 6.48 8.92 1.82
N ARG A 69 5.89 9.22 2.98
CA ARG A 69 6.60 9.38 4.26
C ARG A 69 6.87 8.04 4.97
N ILE A 70 6.44 6.91 4.40
CA ILE A 70 6.62 5.59 5.01
C ILE A 70 7.87 4.91 4.42
N PRO A 71 8.90 4.64 5.24
CA PRO A 71 10.09 3.96 4.76
C PRO A 71 9.79 2.50 4.38
N GLY A 72 10.47 2.00 3.36
CA GLY A 72 10.31 0.65 2.83
C GLY A 72 9.33 0.52 1.66
N ILE A 73 8.68 1.63 1.27
CA ILE A 73 7.92 1.75 0.03
C ILE A 73 8.86 2.21 -1.09
N HIS A 74 8.85 1.51 -2.22
CA HIS A 74 9.66 1.88 -3.40
C HIS A 74 8.86 2.72 -4.38
N HIS A 75 7.68 2.24 -4.78
CA HIS A 75 6.77 2.98 -5.64
C HIS A 75 5.34 2.94 -5.09
N ILE A 76 4.64 4.05 -5.27
CA ILE A 76 3.21 4.18 -5.00
C ILE A 76 2.56 4.38 -6.36
N LEU A 77 1.73 3.43 -6.76
CA LEU A 77 1.01 3.47 -8.02
C LEU A 77 -0.45 3.74 -7.71
N GLU A 78 -0.96 4.84 -8.24
CA GLU A 78 -2.38 5.10 -8.22
C GLU A 78 -3.07 4.38 -9.38
N VAL A 79 -4.14 3.66 -9.08
CA VAL A 79 -4.80 2.77 -10.05
C VAL A 79 -6.30 3.02 -10.05
N GLU A 80 -6.85 3.09 -11.25
CA GLU A 80 -8.29 3.06 -11.50
C GLU A 80 -8.65 1.71 -12.10
N ASP A 81 -9.56 0.97 -11.46
CA ASP A 81 -10.10 -0.26 -12.04
C ASP A 81 -11.15 0.13 -13.09
N ARG A 82 -10.90 -0.21 -14.37
CA ARG A 82 -11.84 -0.01 -15.48
C ARG A 82 -12.24 -1.35 -16.07
N ALA A 83 -13.52 -1.50 -16.42
CA ALA A 83 -13.99 -2.67 -17.16
C ALA A 83 -13.39 -2.66 -18.57
N TYR A 84 -12.82 -3.79 -18.98
CA TYR A 84 -12.36 -3.96 -20.36
C TYR A 84 -13.59 -3.92 -21.29
N THR A 85 -13.53 -3.09 -22.32
CA THR A 85 -14.54 -3.00 -23.38
C THR A 85 -13.79 -3.19 -24.70
N ASP A 86 -14.20 -4.18 -25.49
CA ASP A 86 -13.58 -4.58 -26.76
C ASP A 86 -13.94 -3.62 -27.91
#